data_AF-A0A179IQ07-F1
#
_entry.id   AF-A0A179IQ07-F1
#
_cell.length_a   1.000
_cell.length_b   1.000
_cell.length_c   1.000
_cell.angle_alpha   90.00
_cell.angle_beta   90.00
_cell.angle_gamma   90.00
#
_symmetry.space_group_name_H-M   'P 1'
#
loop_
_entity.id
_entity.type
_entity.pdbx_description
1 polymer ?
#
loop_
_entity_poly.entity_id
_entity_poly.type
_entity_poly.pdbx_seq_one_letter_code
_entity_poly.pdbx_strand_id
1 'polypeptide(L)'
;MQDVFGGLGDPLVWFVLAFGLFIVEAFTVTFVLVWVGLGALAAGIVTLFRPETAVALAVFVVVSTALWWGTRPFSERMRRRSRSLASGVFALVGRRGWTLSALDATVRGEVKIDGEIWSARSESGPIAAGRPVRVVAVEGVTLIVEPDRAAGPPEDGAEAPGGPSAPGGDANPSVPNGGPNPSAPVGPPGGPGGGRRLGDGGGRRSEGGKMSKRKGRCNVHHVV
;
A
#
# COMPACT_ATOMS: atom_id res chain seq x y z
N MET A 1 -43.57 25.56 21.57
CA MET A 1 -43.04 25.70 20.18
C MET A 1 -41.96 26.76 20.10
N GLN A 2 -42.14 27.92 20.75
CA GLN A 2 -41.12 28.99 20.80
C GLN A 2 -39.85 28.54 21.56
N ASP A 3 -40.01 27.64 22.53
CA ASP A 3 -38.96 27.03 23.37
C ASP A 3 -37.91 26.26 22.54
N VAL A 4 -38.37 25.60 21.46
CA VAL A 4 -37.50 24.82 20.56
C VAL A 4 -36.56 25.74 19.77
N PHE A 5 -37.03 26.93 19.39
CA PHE A 5 -36.21 27.92 18.69
C PHE A 5 -35.28 28.70 19.63
N GLY A 6 -35.60 28.76 20.93
CA GLY A 6 -34.71 29.28 21.96
C GLY A 6 -33.46 28.41 22.13
N GLY A 7 -33.65 27.10 22.33
CA GLY A 7 -32.53 26.15 22.50
C GLY A 7 -31.62 26.00 21.27
N LEU A 8 -32.09 26.36 20.06
CA LEU A 8 -31.25 26.39 18.85
C LEU A 8 -30.27 27.58 18.82
N GLY A 9 -30.37 28.53 19.75
CA GLY A 9 -29.35 29.55 20.00
C GLY A 9 -28.14 29.03 20.77
N ASP A 10 -28.26 27.89 21.47
CA ASP A 10 -27.20 27.34 22.32
C ASP A 10 -26.13 26.59 21.49
N PRO A 11 -24.84 26.99 21.57
CA PRO A 11 -23.75 26.31 20.85
C PRO A 11 -23.63 24.82 21.17
N LEU A 12 -24.01 24.41 22.39
CA LEU A 12 -23.99 23.01 22.83
C LEU A 12 -24.91 22.12 21.98
N VAL A 13 -26.08 22.61 21.57
CA VAL A 13 -27.01 21.83 20.73
C VAL A 13 -26.39 21.55 19.37
N TRP A 14 -25.73 22.54 18.77
CA TRP A 14 -25.01 22.41 17.51
C TRP A 14 -23.82 21.46 17.58
N PHE A 15 -23.03 21.49 18.67
CA PHE A 15 -21.92 20.56 18.85
C PHE A 15 -22.41 19.12 19.09
N VAL A 16 -23.43 18.90 19.94
CA VAL A 16 -24.03 17.58 20.15
C VAL A 16 -24.60 17.02 18.85
N LEU A 17 -25.26 17.86 18.04
CA LEU A 17 -25.75 17.49 16.72
C LEU A 17 -24.60 17.11 15.77
N ALA A 18 -23.54 17.92 15.68
CA ALA A 18 -22.39 17.66 14.81
C ALA A 18 -21.67 16.33 15.17
N PHE A 19 -21.36 16.11 16.45
CA PHE A 19 -20.73 14.88 16.91
C PHE A 19 -21.66 13.66 16.76
N GLY A 20 -22.96 13.80 17.04
CA GLY A 20 -23.94 12.74 16.81
C GLY A 20 -24.01 12.33 15.33
N LEU A 21 -24.02 13.30 14.42
CA LEU A 21 -23.97 13.06 12.97
C LEU A 21 -22.69 12.33 12.56
N PHE A 22 -21.52 12.72 13.07
CA PHE A 22 -20.26 12.03 12.77
C PHE A 22 -20.21 10.60 13.31
N ILE A 23 -20.80 10.34 14.49
CA ILE A 23 -20.90 8.98 15.05
C ILE A 23 -21.79 8.11 14.15
N VAL A 24 -22.98 8.59 13.76
CA VAL A 24 -23.87 7.85 12.86
C VAL A 24 -23.21 7.60 11.49
N GLU A 25 -22.49 8.59 10.97
CA GLU A 25 -21.75 8.47 9.70
C GLU A 25 -20.67 7.38 9.74
N ALA A 26 -19.95 7.25 10.85
CA ALA A 26 -18.93 6.21 11.03
C ALA A 26 -19.51 4.78 10.92
N PHE A 27 -20.80 4.60 11.20
CA PHE A 27 -21.50 3.32 10.99
C PHE A 27 -22.08 3.16 9.58
N THR A 28 -22.40 4.25 8.87
CA THR A 28 -23.12 4.19 7.58
C THR A 28 -22.22 4.31 6.34
N VAL A 29 -21.04 4.95 6.46
CA VAL A 29 -20.04 5.09 5.38
C VAL A 29 -20.63 5.71 4.10
N THR A 30 -21.58 6.64 4.27
CA THR A 30 -22.33 7.31 3.21
C THR A 30 -21.70 8.62 2.77
N PHE A 31 -20.80 9.19 3.59
CA PHE A 31 -20.18 10.52 3.50
C PHE A 31 -21.16 11.72 3.54
N VAL A 32 -22.47 11.49 3.50
CA VAL A 32 -23.49 12.54 3.46
C VAL A 32 -23.57 13.31 4.79
N LEU A 33 -23.56 12.60 5.92
CA LEU A 33 -23.70 13.21 7.24
C LEU A 33 -22.41 13.93 7.66
N VAL A 34 -21.27 13.66 7.02
CA VAL A 34 -20.04 14.47 7.20
C VAL A 34 -20.30 15.93 6.82
N TRP A 35 -20.92 16.19 5.68
CA TRP A 35 -21.17 17.56 5.20
C TRP A 35 -22.18 18.29 6.10
N VAL A 36 -23.21 17.58 6.55
CA VAL A 36 -24.22 18.10 7.47
C VAL A 36 -23.62 18.36 8.86
N GLY A 37 -22.76 17.47 9.35
CA GLY A 37 -22.03 17.63 10.60
C GLY A 37 -21.02 18.78 10.57
N LEU A 38 -20.32 19.00 9.45
CA LEU A 38 -19.50 20.20 9.24
C LEU A 38 -20.35 21.49 9.24
N GLY A 39 -21.52 21.47 8.60
CA GLY A 39 -22.48 22.57 8.66
C GLY A 39 -22.95 22.86 10.09
N ALA A 40 -23.25 21.83 10.87
CA ALA A 40 -23.67 21.97 12.27
C ALA A 40 -22.54 22.50 13.15
N LEU A 41 -21.31 22.03 12.93
CA LEU A 41 -20.11 22.52 13.61
C LEU A 41 -19.86 24.01 13.30
N ALA A 42 -19.99 24.42 12.03
CA ALA A 42 -19.85 25.82 11.62
C ALA A 42 -20.94 26.72 12.22
N ALA A 43 -22.20 26.26 12.26
CA ALA A 43 -23.28 26.97 12.92
C ALA A 43 -23.02 27.13 14.44
N GLY A 44 -22.56 26.07 15.11
CA GLY A 44 -22.17 26.10 16.52
C GLY A 44 -21.05 27.11 16.81
N ILE A 45 -20.03 27.17 15.96
CA ILE A 45 -18.96 28.18 16.05
C ILE A 45 -19.52 29.59 15.89
N VAL A 46 -20.44 29.82 14.95
CA VAL A 46 -21.05 31.15 14.76
C VAL A 46 -21.95 31.53 15.94
N THR A 47 -22.68 30.59 16.56
CA THR A 47 -23.50 30.88 17.75
C THR A 47 -22.70 31.40 18.96
N LEU A 48 -21.39 31.11 19.04
CA LEU A 48 -20.51 31.67 20.08
C LEU A 48 -20.35 33.21 19.97
N PHE A 49 -20.52 33.77 18.77
CA PHE A 49 -20.38 35.21 18.49
C PHE A 49 -21.72 35.91 18.21
N ARG A 50 -22.67 35.16 17.65
CA ARG A 50 -24.02 35.60 17.29
C ARG A 50 -25.02 34.51 17.71
N PRO A 51 -25.56 34.53 18.94
CA PRO A 51 -26.54 33.56 19.43
C PRO A 51 -27.95 33.81 18.83
N GLU A 52 -28.01 34.05 17.52
CA GLU A 52 -29.23 34.26 16.76
C GLU A 52 -29.57 32.99 15.97
N THR A 53 -30.65 32.32 16.34
CA THR A 53 -31.13 31.07 15.71
C THR A 53 -31.25 31.18 14.19
N ALA A 54 -31.68 32.34 13.68
CA ALA A 54 -31.79 32.59 12.24
C ALA A 54 -30.41 32.59 11.53
N VAL A 55 -29.39 33.18 12.15
CA VAL A 55 -28.02 33.21 11.62
C VAL A 55 -27.41 31.82 11.66
N ALA A 56 -27.59 31.08 12.76
CA ALA A 56 -27.12 29.70 12.90
C ALA A 56 -27.70 28.77 11.82
N LEU A 57 -29.02 28.83 11.60
CA LEU A 57 -29.71 28.07 10.55
C LEU A 57 -29.26 28.47 9.14
N ALA A 58 -29.09 29.76 8.87
CA ALA A 58 -28.59 30.23 7.57
C ALA A 58 -27.17 29.71 7.28
N VAL A 59 -26.27 29.80 8.26
CA VAL A 59 -24.90 29.27 8.15
C VAL A 59 -24.91 27.75 7.95
N PHE A 60 -25.70 27.01 8.74
CA PHE A 60 -25.85 25.57 8.61
C PHE A 60 -26.23 25.14 7.19
N VAL A 61 -27.27 25.75 6.62
CA VAL A 61 -27.76 25.43 5.27
C VAL A 61 -26.72 25.81 4.22
N VAL A 62 -26.19 27.04 4.26
CA VAL A 62 -25.21 27.53 3.28
C VAL A 62 -23.95 26.68 3.27
N VAL A 63 -23.38 26.37 4.45
CA VAL A 63 -22.15 25.57 4.56
C VAL A 63 -22.39 24.13 4.08
N SER A 64 -23.48 23.48 4.52
CA SER A 64 -23.81 22.11 4.10
C SER A 64 -24.02 22.01 2.59
N THR A 65 -24.77 22.96 1.99
CA THR A 65 -25.02 22.99 0.55
C THR A 65 -23.76 23.31 -0.24
N ALA A 66 -22.93 24.26 0.21
CA ALA A 66 -21.67 24.60 -0.45
C ALA A 66 -20.67 23.43 -0.44
N LEU A 67 -20.56 22.71 0.67
CA LEU A 67 -19.75 21.50 0.80
C LEU A 67 -20.24 20.39 -0.15
N TRP A 68 -21.54 20.10 -0.16
CA TRP A 68 -22.13 19.12 -1.08
C TRP A 68 -21.84 19.48 -2.54
N TRP A 69 -22.04 20.75 -2.91
CA TRP A 69 -21.83 21.21 -4.29
C TRP A 69 -20.35 21.18 -4.68
N GLY A 70 -19.45 21.55 -3.77
CA GLY A 70 -17.99 21.49 -3.94
C GLY A 70 -17.44 20.06 -4.04
N THR A 71 -18.14 19.08 -3.47
CA THR A 71 -17.76 17.66 -3.55
C THR A 71 -17.84 17.12 -4.97
N ARG A 72 -18.79 17.59 -5.81
CA ARG A 72 -18.89 17.19 -7.23
C ARG A 72 -17.59 17.46 -8.02
N PRO A 73 -17.12 18.72 -8.19
CA PRO A 73 -15.89 19.00 -8.94
C PRO A 73 -14.63 18.44 -8.26
N PHE A 74 -14.62 18.27 -6.92
CA PHE A 74 -13.51 17.60 -6.24
C PHE A 74 -13.43 16.11 -6.61
N SER A 75 -14.56 15.39 -6.58
CA SER A 75 -14.65 13.99 -6.97
C SER A 75 -14.26 13.76 -8.43
N GLU A 76 -14.64 14.68 -9.34
CA GLU A 76 -14.25 14.64 -10.74
C GLU A 76 -12.76 14.89 -10.95
N ARG A 77 -12.16 15.87 -10.26
CA ARG A 77 -10.71 16.11 -10.30
C ARG A 77 -9.95 14.89 -9.80
N MET A 78 -10.39 14.27 -8.70
CA MET A 78 -9.79 13.05 -8.17
C MET A 78 -9.91 11.88 -9.17
N ARG A 79 -11.09 11.67 -9.76
CA ARG A 79 -11.32 10.66 -10.81
C ARG A 79 -10.51 10.92 -12.09
N ARG A 80 -10.28 12.18 -12.48
CA ARG A 80 -9.42 12.54 -13.62
C ARG A 80 -7.96 12.23 -13.31
N ARG A 81 -7.47 12.57 -12.11
CA ARG A 81 -6.10 12.23 -11.67
C ARG A 81 -5.89 10.71 -11.62
N SER A 82 -6.84 9.96 -11.04
CA SER A 82 -6.80 8.50 -11.01
C SER A 82 -6.84 7.86 -12.41
N ARG A 83 -7.66 8.37 -13.35
CA ARG A 83 -7.66 7.90 -14.75
C ARG A 83 -6.37 8.24 -15.50
N SER A 84 -5.78 9.41 -15.24
CA SER A 84 -4.48 9.81 -15.80
C SER A 84 -3.37 8.88 -15.33
N LEU A 85 -3.34 8.54 -14.04
CA LEU A 85 -2.41 7.55 -13.48
C LEU A 85 -2.63 6.18 -14.12
N ALA A 86 -3.87 5.67 -14.13
CA ALA A 86 -4.19 4.38 -14.76
C ALA A 86 -3.73 4.32 -16.23
N SER A 87 -3.98 5.36 -17.03
CA SER A 87 -3.51 5.46 -18.41
C SER A 87 -1.98 5.46 -18.55
N GLY A 88 -1.27 6.04 -17.58
CA GLY A 88 0.20 5.98 -17.51
C GLY A 88 0.71 4.59 -17.18
N VAL A 89 0.12 3.91 -16.18
CA VAL A 89 0.51 2.53 -15.83
C VAL A 89 0.17 1.56 -16.96
N PHE A 90 -0.95 1.73 -17.67
CA PHE A 90 -1.25 0.92 -18.87
C PHE A 90 -0.24 1.11 -20.01
N ALA A 91 0.49 2.23 -20.09
CA ALA A 91 1.58 2.41 -21.04
C ALA A 91 2.83 1.56 -20.70
N LEU A 92 2.90 0.96 -19.50
CA LEU A 92 3.93 -0.01 -19.14
C LEU A 92 3.69 -1.39 -19.75
N VAL A 93 2.48 -1.69 -20.25
CA VAL A 93 2.18 -2.99 -20.88
C VAL A 93 3.08 -3.19 -22.10
N GLY A 94 3.73 -4.36 -22.16
CA GLY A 94 4.67 -4.71 -23.21
C GLY A 94 6.10 -4.19 -23.01
N ARG A 95 6.35 -3.27 -22.05
CA ARG A 95 7.69 -2.81 -21.68
C ARG A 95 8.49 -3.92 -20.98
N ARG A 96 9.81 -3.75 -20.98
CA ARG A 96 10.79 -4.70 -20.41
C ARG A 96 11.44 -4.10 -19.17
N GLY A 97 11.81 -4.96 -18.24
CA GLY A 97 12.47 -4.59 -17.01
C GLY A 97 13.19 -5.75 -16.34
N TRP A 98 13.62 -5.54 -15.11
CA TRP A 98 14.40 -6.50 -14.33
C TRP A 98 13.78 -6.71 -12.96
N THR A 99 13.70 -7.94 -12.47
CA THR A 99 13.28 -8.23 -11.10
C THR A 99 14.34 -7.74 -10.09
N LEU A 100 13.90 -7.03 -9.06
CA LEU A 100 14.73 -6.65 -7.91
C LEU A 100 14.57 -7.67 -6.77
N SER A 101 13.35 -8.15 -6.57
CA SER A 101 13.02 -9.23 -5.63
C SER A 101 12.47 -10.45 -6.36
N ALA A 102 12.63 -11.64 -5.78
CA ALA A 102 11.96 -12.83 -6.26
C ALA A 102 10.43 -12.68 -6.11
N LEU A 103 9.68 -13.19 -7.08
CA LEU A 103 8.22 -13.05 -7.14
C LEU A 103 7.56 -14.27 -7.77
N ASP A 104 6.32 -14.55 -7.38
CA ASP A 104 5.50 -15.62 -7.94
C ASP A 104 4.01 -15.20 -7.96
N ALA A 105 3.07 -16.17 -8.02
CA ALA A 105 1.63 -15.91 -8.06
C ALA A 105 1.03 -15.54 -6.69
N THR A 106 1.75 -15.82 -5.61
CA THR A 106 1.38 -15.60 -4.20
C THR A 106 2.22 -14.47 -3.58
N VAL A 107 3.52 -14.47 -3.83
CA VAL A 107 4.49 -13.50 -3.34
C VAL A 107 4.65 -12.37 -4.34
N ARG A 108 4.23 -11.15 -3.94
CA ARG A 108 4.53 -9.93 -4.68
C ARG A 108 5.99 -9.55 -4.44
N GLY A 109 6.70 -9.24 -5.53
CA GLY A 109 8.03 -8.65 -5.48
C GLY A 109 8.06 -7.29 -6.17
N GLU A 110 9.26 -6.87 -6.54
CA GLU A 110 9.52 -5.57 -7.17
C GLU A 110 10.28 -5.75 -8.47
N VAL A 111 9.95 -4.94 -9.47
CA VAL A 111 10.61 -4.89 -10.78
C VAL A 111 11.01 -3.45 -11.09
N LYS A 112 12.15 -3.28 -11.77
CA LYS A 112 12.60 -2.00 -12.30
C LYS A 112 12.26 -1.90 -13.79
N ILE A 113 11.45 -0.91 -14.17
CA ILE A 113 11.00 -0.65 -15.55
C ILE A 113 11.23 0.82 -15.86
N ASP A 114 11.93 1.12 -16.96
CA ASP A 114 12.28 2.48 -17.38
C ASP A 114 12.97 3.35 -16.31
N GLY A 115 13.56 2.72 -15.29
CA GLY A 115 14.20 3.40 -14.15
C GLY A 115 13.36 3.43 -12.87
N GLU A 116 12.04 3.27 -12.97
CA GLU A 116 11.11 3.27 -11.83
C GLU A 116 10.94 1.88 -11.22
N ILE A 117 10.67 1.82 -9.91
CA ILE A 117 10.41 0.57 -9.17
C ILE A 117 8.90 0.38 -9.02
N TRP A 118 8.43 -0.79 -9.45
CA TRP A 118 7.01 -1.16 -9.46
C TRP A 118 6.77 -2.49 -8.75
N SER A 119 5.68 -2.61 -7.99
CA SER A 119 5.25 -3.88 -7.42
C SER A 119 4.75 -4.82 -8.53
N ALA A 120 5.17 -6.08 -8.51
CA ALA A 120 4.81 -7.07 -9.53
C ALA A 120 4.55 -8.48 -8.98
N ARG A 121 3.79 -9.25 -9.75
CA ARG A 121 3.51 -10.70 -9.56
C ARG A 121 3.66 -11.43 -10.90
N SER A 122 3.94 -12.72 -10.86
CA SER A 122 4.02 -13.58 -12.04
C SER A 122 2.98 -14.68 -11.97
N GLU A 123 2.15 -14.78 -13.00
CA GLU A 123 1.17 -15.86 -13.14
C GLU A 123 1.74 -17.05 -13.94
N SER A 124 2.85 -16.83 -14.66
CA SER A 124 3.56 -17.86 -15.44
C SER A 124 4.46 -18.79 -14.61
N GLY A 125 4.68 -18.48 -13.33
CA GLY A 125 5.53 -19.23 -12.42
C GLY A 125 6.52 -18.35 -11.63
N PRO A 126 7.31 -18.94 -10.72
CA PRO A 126 8.26 -18.19 -9.90
C PRO A 126 9.41 -17.60 -10.74
N ILE A 127 9.74 -16.33 -10.48
CA ILE A 127 10.83 -15.60 -11.12
C ILE A 127 11.82 -15.15 -10.03
N ALA A 128 13.08 -15.55 -10.17
CA ALA A 128 14.16 -15.09 -9.28
C ALA A 128 14.48 -13.60 -9.47
N ALA A 129 15.14 -12.98 -8.49
CA ALA A 129 15.72 -11.64 -8.61
C ALA A 129 16.79 -11.58 -9.72
N GLY A 130 17.00 -10.40 -10.31
CA GLY A 130 17.99 -10.16 -11.37
C GLY A 130 17.63 -10.76 -12.74
N ARG A 131 16.37 -11.14 -12.98
CA ARG A 131 15.93 -11.75 -14.26
C ARG A 131 15.21 -10.72 -15.15
N PRO A 132 15.41 -10.78 -16.48
CA PRO A 132 14.67 -9.95 -17.42
C PRO A 132 13.21 -10.42 -17.51
N VAL A 133 12.30 -9.47 -17.42
CA VAL A 133 10.84 -9.69 -17.45
C VAL A 133 10.15 -8.69 -18.36
N ARG A 134 8.98 -9.09 -18.86
CA ARG A 134 8.09 -8.25 -19.67
C ARG A 134 6.74 -8.08 -18.98
N VAL A 135 6.18 -6.88 -19.01
CA VAL A 135 4.83 -6.62 -18.51
C VAL A 135 3.81 -7.16 -19.51
N VAL A 136 2.91 -8.01 -19.04
CA VAL A 136 1.81 -8.58 -19.85
C VAL A 136 0.49 -7.88 -19.54
N ALA A 137 0.26 -7.51 -18.28
CA ALA A 137 -0.92 -6.76 -17.86
C ALA A 137 -0.65 -5.87 -16.65
N VAL A 138 -1.63 -5.02 -16.31
CA VAL A 138 -1.61 -4.12 -15.16
C VAL A 138 -2.89 -4.34 -14.37
N GLU A 139 -2.76 -4.64 -13.08
CA GLU A 139 -3.89 -4.79 -12.15
C GLU A 139 -3.80 -3.72 -11.05
N GLY A 140 -4.49 -2.60 -11.28
CA GLY A 140 -4.49 -1.44 -10.40
C GLY A 140 -3.13 -0.75 -10.33
N VAL A 141 -2.34 -1.10 -9.31
CA VAL A 141 -0.96 -0.60 -9.09
C VAL A 141 0.08 -1.73 -9.08
N THR A 142 -0.33 -2.97 -9.38
CA THR A 142 0.57 -4.14 -9.48
C THR A 142 0.72 -4.54 -10.96
N LEU A 143 1.95 -4.80 -11.39
CA LEU A 143 2.25 -5.28 -12.73
C LEU A 143 2.17 -6.82 -12.78
N ILE A 144 1.56 -7.36 -13.84
CA ILE A 144 1.61 -8.79 -14.16
C ILE A 144 2.77 -8.98 -15.14
N VAL A 145 3.78 -9.76 -14.75
CA VAL A 145 5.01 -9.94 -15.52
C VAL A 145 5.29 -11.40 -15.86
N GLU A 146 5.95 -11.61 -17.00
CA GLU A 146 6.43 -12.93 -17.44
C GLU A 146 7.94 -12.88 -17.77
N PRO A 147 8.66 -14.01 -17.70
CA PRO A 147 10.07 -14.08 -18.11
C PRO A 147 10.24 -13.73 -19.59
N ASP A 148 11.11 -12.76 -19.89
CA ASP A 148 11.36 -12.40 -21.30
C ASP A 148 12.34 -13.38 -21.95
N ARG A 149 11.81 -14.41 -22.62
CA ARG A 149 12.61 -15.38 -23.39
C ARG A 149 13.34 -14.78 -24.60
N ALA A 150 13.00 -13.55 -25.02
CA ALA A 150 13.71 -12.89 -26.13
C ALA A 150 15.00 -12.19 -25.67
N ALA A 151 15.19 -12.01 -24.35
CA ALA A 151 16.53 -11.88 -23.80
C ALA A 151 17.15 -13.28 -23.73
N GLY A 152 18.16 -13.53 -24.57
CA GLY A 152 18.98 -14.73 -24.47
C GLY A 152 19.67 -14.84 -23.10
N PRO A 153 20.41 -15.93 -22.84
CA PRO A 153 21.36 -15.96 -21.73
C PRO A 153 22.21 -14.68 -21.79
N PRO A 154 22.49 -14.01 -20.66
CA PRO A 154 23.35 -12.84 -20.67
C PRO A 154 24.70 -13.26 -21.25
N GLU A 155 25.07 -12.71 -22.40
CA GLU A 155 26.45 -12.85 -22.86
C GLU A 155 27.36 -12.18 -21.82
N ASP A 156 28.40 -12.89 -21.41
CA ASP A 156 29.19 -12.59 -20.23
C ASP A 156 29.86 -11.21 -20.33
N GLY A 157 29.22 -10.17 -19.80
CA GLY A 157 29.75 -8.79 -19.86
C GLY A 157 28.76 -7.63 -19.70
N ALA A 158 27.43 -7.86 -19.67
CA ALA A 158 26.45 -6.79 -19.46
C ALA A 158 26.36 -6.35 -17.98
N GLU A 159 27.31 -5.50 -17.57
CA GLU A 159 27.43 -4.93 -16.22
C GLU A 159 26.15 -4.19 -15.78
N ALA A 160 25.72 -4.42 -14.53
CA ALA A 160 24.53 -3.77 -13.97
C ALA A 160 24.74 -2.26 -13.82
N PRO A 161 23.80 -1.39 -14.25
CA PRO A 161 24.02 0.05 -14.24
C PRO A 161 23.97 0.64 -12.82
N GLY A 162 25.15 0.83 -12.22
CA GLY A 162 25.39 1.77 -11.13
C GLY A 162 25.83 1.18 -9.79
N GLY A 163 27.11 0.80 -9.68
CA GLY A 163 27.85 0.77 -8.40
C GLY A 163 28.82 1.97 -8.33
N PRO A 164 29.12 2.54 -7.14
CA PRO A 164 29.99 3.71 -7.03
C PRO A 164 31.44 3.40 -7.43
N SER A 165 32.00 4.24 -8.30
CA SER A 165 33.33 4.07 -8.90
C SER A 165 34.46 3.98 -7.88
N ALA A 166 35.28 2.93 -7.97
CA ALA A 166 36.60 2.92 -7.35
C ALA A 166 37.60 3.72 -8.20
N PRO A 167 38.49 4.54 -7.61
CA PRO A 167 39.57 5.20 -8.34
C PRO A 167 40.73 4.23 -8.58
N GLY A 168 41.15 4.08 -9.84
CA GLY A 168 42.42 3.43 -10.18
C GLY A 168 43.62 4.35 -9.96
N GLY A 169 44.81 3.78 -9.76
CA GLY A 169 46.04 4.55 -9.56
C GLY A 169 47.28 3.70 -9.27
N ASP A 170 47.88 3.20 -10.36
CA ASP A 170 49.33 3.10 -10.61
C ASP A 170 50.25 2.23 -9.71
N ALA A 171 51.09 1.43 -10.37
CA ALA A 171 52.16 0.64 -9.75
C ALA A 171 53.49 1.41 -9.66
N ASN A 172 54.31 1.11 -8.66
CA ASN A 172 55.73 1.51 -8.63
C ASN A 172 56.61 0.44 -7.93
N PRO A 173 57.66 -0.11 -8.59
CA PRO A 173 58.54 -1.13 -8.00
C PRO A 173 59.88 -0.58 -7.46
N SER A 174 60.09 -0.67 -6.12
CA SER A 174 61.36 -0.50 -5.35
C SER A 174 61.08 -0.68 -3.84
N VAL A 175 62.00 -1.00 -2.91
CA VAL A 175 63.38 -1.55 -2.90
C VAL A 175 63.61 -2.26 -1.52
N PRO A 176 64.50 -3.28 -1.35
CA PRO A 176 64.35 -4.26 -0.25
C PRO A 176 65.32 -4.15 0.96
N ASN A 177 64.82 -4.55 2.14
CA ASN A 177 65.51 -5.21 3.29
C ASN A 177 64.49 -5.31 4.47
N GLY A 178 64.53 -6.22 5.44
CA GLY A 178 65.40 -7.36 5.75
C GLY A 178 65.28 -7.69 7.26
N GLY A 179 65.18 -8.95 7.68
CA GLY A 179 65.15 -9.35 9.11
C GLY A 179 64.26 -10.56 9.43
N PRO A 180 64.56 -11.39 10.46
CA PRO A 180 64.12 -12.80 10.47
C PRO A 180 62.95 -13.16 11.41
N ASN A 181 62.28 -14.25 11.02
CA ASN A 181 61.37 -15.09 11.80
C ASN A 181 62.08 -15.75 13.01
N PRO A 182 61.38 -15.94 14.15
CA PRO A 182 61.48 -17.23 14.82
C PRO A 182 60.14 -17.83 15.34
N SER A 183 60.07 -19.17 15.22
CA SER A 183 59.34 -20.10 16.12
C SER A 183 57.81 -20.32 15.95
N ALA A 184 57.47 -21.21 15.01
CA ALA A 184 56.87 -22.55 15.19
C ALA A 184 55.79 -22.87 16.28
N PRO A 185 54.90 -23.87 16.06
CA PRO A 185 53.63 -24.04 16.79
C PRO A 185 53.64 -25.11 17.91
N VAL A 186 52.58 -25.13 18.73
CA VAL A 186 52.25 -26.23 19.67
C VAL A 186 50.74 -26.55 19.63
N GLY A 187 50.40 -27.85 19.72
CA GLY A 187 49.03 -28.38 19.63
C GLY A 187 48.26 -28.48 20.97
N PRO A 188 47.12 -29.23 20.99
CA PRO A 188 46.10 -29.13 22.04
C PRO A 188 46.16 -30.25 23.11
N PRO A 189 45.45 -30.06 24.22
CA PRO A 189 44.77 -31.15 24.93
C PRO A 189 43.25 -30.90 25.09
N GLY A 190 42.45 -31.97 25.09
CA GLY A 190 40.99 -31.90 25.14
C GLY A 190 40.37 -31.96 26.55
N GLY A 191 39.04 -31.93 26.60
CA GLY A 191 38.24 -32.14 27.81
C GLY A 191 36.87 -32.77 27.49
N PRO A 192 36.34 -33.70 28.33
CA PRO A 192 35.05 -34.35 28.10
C PRO A 192 33.90 -33.65 28.86
N GLY A 193 32.68 -33.67 28.31
CA GLY A 193 31.50 -33.13 29.02
C GLY A 193 30.19 -33.36 28.26
N GLY A 194 29.40 -34.34 28.72
CA GLY A 194 28.20 -34.82 28.03
C GLY A 194 26.99 -33.88 27.97
N GLY A 195 26.03 -34.28 27.13
CA GLY A 195 24.71 -33.65 26.99
C GLY A 195 23.94 -34.24 25.80
N ARG A 196 23.14 -35.28 26.02
CA ARG A 196 22.41 -35.96 24.93
C ARG A 196 21.09 -35.27 24.59
N ARG A 197 20.73 -35.40 23.31
CA ARG A 197 19.40 -35.25 22.69
C ARG A 197 18.21 -35.55 23.62
N LEU A 198 17.13 -34.78 23.44
CA LEU A 198 15.73 -35.20 23.20
C LEU A 198 14.90 -33.89 23.09
N GLY A 199 14.06 -33.62 22.08
CA GLY A 199 13.71 -34.42 20.91
C GLY A 199 12.40 -35.17 21.06
N ASP A 200 11.27 -34.45 21.21
CA ASP A 200 9.97 -34.93 20.74
C ASP A 200 9.01 -33.78 20.41
N GLY A 201 8.09 -34.00 19.49
CA GLY A 201 7.08 -33.04 19.05
C GLY A 201 5.90 -33.76 18.39
N GLY A 202 4.67 -33.36 18.72
CA GLY A 202 3.48 -34.10 18.27
C GLY A 202 2.16 -33.57 18.81
N GLY A 203 1.89 -32.27 18.66
CA GLY A 203 0.66 -31.66 19.14
C GLY A 203 -0.54 -31.84 18.18
N ARG A 204 -1.54 -32.62 18.64
CA ARG A 204 -3.00 -32.53 18.34
C ARG A 204 -3.43 -32.44 16.86
N ARG A 205 -4.21 -33.43 16.43
CA ARG A 205 -5.14 -33.29 15.30
C ARG A 205 -6.57 -33.41 15.80
N SER A 206 -7.31 -32.30 15.77
CA SER A 206 -8.75 -32.26 16.04
C SER A 206 -9.38 -31.30 15.05
N GLU A 207 -10.43 -31.74 14.38
CA GLU A 207 -11.68 -31.01 14.09
C GLU A 207 -12.42 -31.65 12.92
N GLY A 208 -13.72 -31.91 13.13
CA GLY A 208 -14.66 -32.23 12.06
C GLY A 208 -15.53 -31.00 11.78
N GLY A 209 -15.74 -30.68 10.51
CA GLY A 209 -16.57 -29.55 10.07
C GLY A 209 -17.65 -30.01 9.09
N LYS A 210 -18.93 -29.89 9.48
CA LYS A 210 -20.08 -30.32 8.67
C LYS A 210 -20.27 -29.41 7.45
N MET A 211 -20.31 -29.98 6.24
CA MET A 211 -20.64 -29.25 5.01
C MET A 211 -22.15 -28.92 4.98
N SER A 212 -22.50 -27.64 5.16
CA SER A 212 -23.89 -27.18 5.12
C SER A 212 -24.34 -26.82 3.70
N LYS A 213 -25.62 -27.11 3.38
CA LYS A 213 -26.23 -26.92 2.06
C LYS A 213 -26.17 -25.46 1.58
N ARG A 214 -25.60 -25.21 0.39
CA ARG A 214 -25.90 -23.99 -0.38
C ARG A 214 -27.08 -24.25 -1.32
N LYS A 215 -28.21 -23.61 -1.02
CA LYS A 215 -29.45 -23.68 -1.82
C LYS A 215 -29.39 -22.61 -2.91
N GLY A 216 -28.98 -22.99 -4.12
CA GLY A 216 -29.02 -22.11 -5.28
C GLY A 216 -30.46 -21.70 -5.61
N ARG A 217 -30.69 -20.41 -5.85
CA ARG A 217 -31.94 -19.89 -6.40
C ARG A 217 -31.59 -18.87 -7.48
N CYS A 218 -31.65 -19.32 -8.73
CA CYS A 218 -31.62 -18.41 -9.88
C CYS A 218 -32.86 -17.52 -9.85
N ASN A 219 -32.71 -16.26 -10.25
CA ASN A 219 -33.84 -15.45 -10.71
C ASN A 219 -33.33 -14.49 -11.78
N VAL A 220 -33.67 -14.76 -13.04
CA VAL A 220 -33.41 -13.91 -14.20
C VAL A 220 -34.72 -13.81 -14.95
N HIS A 221 -35.35 -12.64 -14.94
CA HIS A 221 -36.37 -12.24 -15.92
C HIS A 221 -36.53 -10.71 -15.91
N HIS A 222 -37.02 -10.19 -17.05
CA HIS A 222 -37.25 -8.78 -17.40
C HIS A 222 -36.05 -8.02 -17.98
N VAL A 223 -35.82 -8.28 -19.26
CA VAL A 223 -35.45 -7.25 -20.24
C VAL A 223 -36.75 -6.67 -20.80
N VAL A 224 -36.79 -5.35 -21.01
CA VAL A 224 -37.82 -4.60 -21.74
C VAL A 224 -37.23 -4.22 -23.09
#